data_AF-A0A6J4UGQ5-F1
#
_entry.id   AF-A0A6J4UGQ5-F1
#
_cell.length_a   1.000
_cell.length_b   1.000
_cell.length_c   1.000
_cell.angle_alpha   90.00
_cell.angle_beta   90.00
_cell.angle_gamma   90.00
#
_symmetry.space_group_name_H-M   'P 1'
#
loop_
_entity.id
_entity.type
_entity.pdbx_description
1 polymer ?
#
loop_
_entity_poly.entity_id
_entity_poly.type
_entity_poly.pdbx_seq_one_letter_code
_entity_poly.pdbx_strand_id
1 'polypeptide(L)'
;MSALPLHDRQQLRAYSLTGRGVPQSQSVNLYRAAPTADVLAAIEYWSWWLAELSTDSTDPDIQASSLAFAQFHLSEAVSELERRKRLRAQPTAPPWPKGWRSALPDAQRVKDHLDLLAYYRLLGIVPERAGPHWIVPCDLPSHPGPDMHPSLRITGNGRGWYCFPCALGGDLLTLHCARTGLPFRDALAELAAEAGLIQHQERFHGDRD
;
A
#
# COMPACT_ATOMS: atom_id res chain seq x y z
N MET A 1 -65.84 -49.20 -47.52
CA MET A 1 -66.11 -48.60 -46.19
C MET A 1 -64.84 -47.88 -45.78
N SER A 2 -64.63 -46.66 -46.29
CA SER A 2 -64.95 -45.35 -45.68
C SER A 2 -63.61 -44.69 -45.32
N ALA A 3 -63.03 -43.87 -46.21
CA ALA A 3 -63.23 -42.42 -46.38
C ALA A 3 -62.40 -41.56 -45.38
N LEU A 4 -61.40 -40.86 -45.95
CA LEU A 4 -60.60 -39.71 -45.43
C LEU A 4 -61.52 -38.47 -45.15
N PRO A 5 -61.12 -37.29 -44.58
CA PRO A 5 -59.79 -36.63 -44.69
C PRO A 5 -59.33 -35.57 -43.62
N LEU A 6 -58.08 -35.09 -43.83
CA LEU A 6 -57.51 -33.70 -43.76
C LEU A 6 -57.92 -32.69 -42.67
N HIS A 7 -56.91 -32.17 -41.96
CA HIS A 7 -56.51 -30.76 -41.72
C HIS A 7 -55.63 -30.72 -40.44
N ASP A 8 -54.53 -29.96 -40.27
CA ASP A 8 -54.08 -28.76 -40.95
C ASP A 8 -52.56 -28.59 -40.79
N ARG A 9 -51.92 -28.06 -41.84
CA ARG A 9 -50.52 -27.63 -41.89
C ARG A 9 -50.52 -26.11 -41.65
N GLN A 10 -50.18 -25.64 -40.45
CA GLN A 10 -49.76 -24.24 -40.27
C GLN A 10 -48.62 -24.07 -39.25
N GLN A 11 -47.47 -23.69 -39.82
CA GLN A 11 -46.65 -22.53 -39.43
C GLN A 11 -45.87 -22.55 -38.10
N LEU A 12 -44.56 -22.82 -38.25
CA LEU A 12 -43.47 -21.87 -38.00
C LEU A 12 -43.67 -20.85 -36.87
N ARG A 13 -42.97 -21.07 -35.75
CA ARG A 13 -42.02 -20.07 -35.23
C ARG A 13 -40.76 -20.76 -34.72
N ALA A 14 -39.73 -20.73 -35.57
CA ALA A 14 -38.36 -20.78 -35.09
C ALA A 14 -38.19 -19.63 -34.09
N TYR A 15 -37.97 -19.96 -32.81
CA TYR A 15 -37.36 -19.00 -31.91
C TYR A 15 -35.88 -18.91 -32.29
N SER A 16 -35.62 -18.10 -33.32
CA SER A 16 -34.31 -17.50 -33.53
C SER A 16 -34.00 -16.65 -32.31
N LEU A 17 -33.26 -17.21 -31.35
CA LEU A 17 -32.55 -16.41 -30.36
C LEU A 17 -31.39 -15.72 -31.09
N THR A 18 -31.74 -14.71 -31.86
CA THR A 18 -30.81 -13.68 -32.31
C THR A 18 -30.21 -13.03 -31.07
N GLY A 19 -28.91 -13.23 -30.90
CA GLY A 19 -27.97 -12.27 -30.34
C GLY A 19 -28.40 -11.58 -29.04
N ARG A 20 -28.17 -12.24 -27.92
CA ARG A 20 -27.63 -11.53 -26.75
C ARG A 20 -26.38 -12.27 -26.34
N GLY A 21 -25.24 -11.76 -26.80
CA GLY A 21 -23.95 -12.16 -26.27
C GLY A 21 -24.04 -12.08 -24.75
N VAL A 22 -23.69 -13.18 -24.08
CA VAL A 22 -23.42 -13.14 -22.64
C VAL A 22 -22.44 -11.98 -22.44
N PRO A 23 -22.76 -10.95 -21.64
CA PRO A 23 -21.78 -9.92 -21.35
C PRO A 23 -20.61 -10.66 -20.70
N GLN A 24 -19.49 -10.73 -21.42
CA GLN A 24 -18.24 -11.21 -20.86
C GLN A 24 -18.06 -10.45 -19.56
N SER A 25 -18.04 -11.15 -18.43
CA SER A 25 -17.72 -10.55 -17.15
C SER A 25 -16.37 -9.89 -17.36
N GLN A 26 -16.34 -8.55 -17.43
CA GLN A 26 -15.09 -7.83 -17.55
C GLN A 26 -14.29 -8.19 -16.32
N SER A 27 -13.27 -9.04 -16.48
CA SER A 27 -12.35 -9.36 -15.39
C SER A 27 -11.79 -8.04 -14.90
N VAL A 28 -12.11 -7.70 -13.66
CA VAL A 28 -11.61 -6.47 -13.07
C VAL A 28 -10.10 -6.64 -12.93
N ASN A 29 -9.34 -5.77 -13.58
CA ASN A 29 -7.88 -5.80 -13.52
C ASN A 29 -7.42 -5.84 -12.04
N LEU A 30 -6.44 -6.68 -11.74
CA LEU A 30 -6.00 -6.97 -10.37
C LEU A 30 -5.58 -5.72 -9.60
N TYR A 31 -5.07 -4.71 -10.30
CA TYR A 31 -4.56 -3.47 -9.72
C TYR A 31 -5.59 -2.34 -9.67
N ARG A 32 -6.87 -2.62 -9.99
CA ARG A 32 -7.91 -1.58 -10.03
C ARG A 32 -8.12 -0.86 -8.69
N ALA A 33 -8.00 -1.59 -7.58
CA ALA A 33 -8.15 -1.02 -6.24
C ALA A 33 -6.86 -0.37 -5.69
N ALA A 34 -5.71 -0.59 -6.34
CA ALA A 34 -4.43 -0.13 -5.83
C ALA A 34 -4.22 1.38 -6.06
N PRO A 35 -3.55 2.13 -5.16
CA PRO A 35 -3.07 3.48 -5.44
C PRO A 35 -2.13 3.53 -6.65
N THR A 36 -2.01 4.68 -7.34
CA THR A 36 -1.16 4.78 -8.55
C THR A 36 0.31 4.55 -8.23
N ALA A 37 0.75 4.91 -7.02
CA ALA A 37 2.09 4.58 -6.54
C ALA A 37 2.31 3.07 -6.47
N ASP A 38 1.37 2.33 -5.88
CA ASP A 38 1.47 0.88 -5.73
C ASP A 38 1.43 0.16 -7.09
N VAL A 39 0.70 0.69 -8.08
CA VAL A 39 0.75 0.18 -9.47
C VAL A 39 2.15 0.36 -10.07
N LEU A 40 2.78 1.53 -9.87
CA LEU A 40 4.14 1.79 -10.37
C LEU A 40 5.17 0.89 -9.66
N ALA A 41 5.04 0.71 -8.35
CA ALA A 41 5.90 -0.18 -7.57
C ALA A 41 5.74 -1.64 -8.02
N ALA A 42 4.51 -2.08 -8.32
CA ALA A 42 4.27 -3.41 -8.87
C ALA A 42 4.98 -3.60 -10.23
N ILE A 43 4.89 -2.62 -11.14
CA ILE A 43 5.60 -2.67 -12.43
C ILE A 43 7.10 -2.86 -12.22
N GLU A 44 7.71 -2.07 -11.32
CA GLU A 44 9.13 -2.18 -11.00
C GLU A 44 9.47 -3.57 -10.46
N TYR A 45 8.74 -4.02 -9.43
CA TYR A 45 8.93 -5.34 -8.82
C TYR A 45 8.88 -6.48 -9.83
N TRP A 46 7.80 -6.55 -10.64
CA TRP A 46 7.63 -7.62 -11.63
C TRP A 46 8.65 -7.54 -12.76
N SER A 47 9.13 -6.34 -13.10
CA SER A 47 10.20 -6.17 -14.11
C SER A 47 11.53 -6.75 -13.60
N TRP A 48 11.87 -6.50 -12.34
CA TRP A 48 13.07 -7.08 -11.72
C TRP A 48 12.98 -8.59 -11.59
N TRP A 49 11.84 -9.11 -11.13
CA TRP A 49 11.68 -10.56 -11.01
C TRP A 49 11.73 -11.26 -12.37
N LEU A 50 11.18 -10.66 -13.43
CA LEU A 50 11.34 -11.19 -14.80
C LEU A 50 12.81 -11.20 -15.25
N ALA A 51 13.57 -10.16 -14.92
CA ALA A 51 15.00 -10.11 -15.23
C ALA A 51 15.76 -11.24 -14.50
N GLU A 52 15.48 -11.44 -13.21
CA GLU A 52 16.04 -12.54 -12.42
C GLU A 52 15.69 -13.91 -13.05
N LEU A 53 14.40 -14.17 -13.29
CA LEU A 53 13.92 -15.42 -13.90
C LEU A 53 14.51 -15.67 -15.30
N SER A 54 14.85 -14.61 -16.04
CA SER A 54 15.47 -14.73 -17.37
C SER A 54 16.95 -15.11 -17.32
N THR A 55 17.60 -14.92 -16.16
CA THR A 55 19.03 -15.20 -15.94
C THR A 55 19.27 -16.46 -15.13
N ASP A 56 18.27 -16.92 -14.39
CA ASP A 56 18.37 -18.13 -13.58
C ASP A 56 18.30 -19.41 -14.46
N SER A 57 19.00 -20.45 -14.02
CA SER A 57 19.18 -21.72 -14.75
C SER A 57 18.47 -22.90 -14.09
N THR A 58 17.42 -22.62 -13.33
CA THR A 58 16.61 -23.60 -12.61
C THR A 58 15.83 -24.52 -13.57
N ASP A 59 15.14 -25.51 -13.00
CA ASP A 59 14.27 -26.46 -13.73
C ASP A 59 13.40 -25.73 -14.80
N PRO A 60 13.50 -26.12 -16.09
CA PRO A 60 12.81 -25.44 -17.18
C PRO A 60 11.29 -25.32 -17.03
N ASP A 61 10.63 -26.31 -16.40
CA ASP A 61 9.16 -26.30 -16.25
C ASP A 61 8.72 -25.32 -15.14
N ILE A 62 9.52 -25.25 -14.06
CA ILE A 62 9.34 -24.28 -12.98
C ILE A 62 9.63 -22.87 -13.49
N GLN A 63 10.69 -22.72 -14.31
CA GLN A 63 11.07 -21.44 -14.91
C GLN A 63 9.98 -20.93 -15.86
N ALA A 64 9.45 -21.78 -16.75
CA ALA A 64 8.40 -21.40 -17.69
C ALA A 64 7.12 -20.93 -16.99
N SER A 65 6.69 -21.67 -15.96
CA SER A 65 5.50 -21.31 -15.17
C SER A 65 5.69 -20.00 -14.39
N SER A 66 6.88 -19.80 -13.81
CA SER A 66 7.22 -18.58 -13.07
C SER A 66 7.31 -17.36 -13.99
N LEU A 67 7.90 -17.52 -15.18
CA LEU A 67 7.95 -16.49 -16.21
C LEU A 67 6.54 -16.08 -16.65
N ALA A 68 5.69 -17.05 -16.97
CA ALA A 68 4.31 -16.78 -17.38
C ALA A 68 3.52 -16.03 -16.28
N PHE A 69 3.71 -16.43 -15.03
CA PHE A 69 3.09 -15.77 -13.87
C PHE A 69 3.56 -14.31 -13.72
N ALA A 70 4.86 -14.06 -13.76
CA ALA A 70 5.42 -12.71 -13.64
C ALA A 70 5.04 -11.82 -14.85
N GLN A 71 5.02 -12.39 -16.06
CA GLN A 71 4.56 -11.70 -17.28
C GLN A 71 3.09 -11.28 -17.17
N PHE A 72 2.23 -12.17 -16.69
CA PHE A 72 0.81 -11.87 -16.48
C PHE A 72 0.65 -10.68 -15.51
N HIS A 73 1.31 -10.73 -14.35
CA HIS A 73 1.22 -9.67 -13.36
C HIS A 73 1.78 -8.32 -13.85
N LEU A 74 2.90 -8.34 -14.58
CA LEU A 74 3.45 -7.13 -15.21
C LEU A 74 2.45 -6.55 -16.22
N SER A 75 1.86 -7.40 -17.08
CA SER A 75 0.90 -6.97 -18.10
C SER A 75 -0.35 -6.34 -17.50
N GLU A 76 -0.84 -6.88 -16.38
CA GLU A 76 -1.98 -6.34 -15.64
C GLU A 76 -1.63 -4.97 -15.03
N ALA A 77 -0.46 -4.82 -14.41
CA ALA A 77 -0.05 -3.56 -13.80
C ALA A 77 0.16 -2.46 -14.86
N VAL A 78 0.81 -2.79 -15.98
CA VAL A 78 1.01 -1.88 -17.12
C VAL A 78 -0.33 -1.47 -17.73
N SER A 79 -1.25 -2.41 -17.94
CA SER A 79 -2.57 -2.12 -18.51
C SER A 79 -3.37 -1.16 -17.62
N GLU A 80 -3.28 -1.32 -16.30
CA GLU A 80 -3.92 -0.42 -15.35
C GLU A 80 -3.26 0.96 -15.33
N LEU A 81 -1.93 1.04 -15.42
CA LEU A 81 -1.21 2.31 -15.54
C LEU A 81 -1.64 3.07 -16.81
N GLU A 82 -1.71 2.38 -17.95
CA GLU A 82 -2.15 2.98 -19.22
C GLU A 82 -3.59 3.46 -19.14
N ARG A 83 -4.48 2.71 -18.47
CA ARG A 83 -5.84 3.17 -18.19
C ARG A 83 -5.85 4.48 -17.40
N ARG A 84 -5.05 4.59 -16.34
CA ARG A 84 -4.97 5.80 -15.52
C ARG A 84 -4.37 6.97 -16.30
N LYS A 85 -3.35 6.74 -17.14
CA LYS A 85 -2.79 7.77 -18.03
C LYS A 85 -3.85 8.35 -18.96
N ARG A 86 -4.70 7.52 -19.57
CA ARG A 86 -5.82 7.98 -20.42
C ARG A 86 -6.83 8.84 -19.65
N LEU A 87 -7.08 8.49 -18.39
CA LEU A 87 -8.06 9.19 -17.54
C LEU A 87 -7.47 10.40 -16.82
N ARG A 88 -6.15 10.63 -16.90
CA ARG A 88 -5.44 11.67 -16.14
C ARG A 88 -5.98 13.08 -16.38
N ALA A 89 -6.50 13.35 -17.58
CA ALA A 89 -7.06 14.65 -17.95
C ALA A 89 -8.49 14.86 -17.41
N GLN A 90 -9.13 13.84 -16.84
CA GLN A 90 -10.48 13.98 -16.31
C GLN A 90 -10.47 14.82 -15.02
N PRO A 91 -11.43 15.75 -14.83
CA PRO A 91 -11.50 16.57 -13.61
C PRO A 91 -11.64 15.75 -12.32
N THR A 92 -12.21 14.55 -12.40
CA THR A 92 -12.42 13.62 -11.29
C THR A 92 -11.24 12.67 -11.07
N ALA A 93 -10.19 12.76 -11.89
CA ALA A 93 -9.02 11.91 -11.74
C ALA A 93 -8.28 12.23 -10.43
N PRO A 94 -7.88 11.22 -9.64
CA PRO A 94 -7.01 11.44 -8.49
C PRO A 94 -5.69 12.11 -8.90
N PRO A 95 -5.04 12.85 -8.00
CA PRO A 95 -3.74 13.46 -8.27
C PRO A 95 -2.70 12.40 -8.66
N TRP A 96 -1.90 12.71 -9.69
CA TRP A 96 -0.83 11.81 -10.16
C TRP A 96 0.38 11.89 -9.22
N PRO A 97 1.05 10.76 -8.92
CA PRO A 97 2.28 10.76 -8.12
C PRO A 97 3.36 11.60 -8.82
N LYS A 98 3.89 12.62 -8.12
CA LYS A 98 5.01 13.45 -8.58
C LYS A 98 6.35 12.79 -8.17
N GLY A 99 6.83 11.84 -8.97
CA GLY A 99 8.15 11.18 -8.84
C GLY A 99 8.20 9.99 -7.87
N TRP A 100 9.31 9.23 -7.84
CA TRP A 100 9.49 8.08 -6.92
C TRP A 100 9.31 8.46 -5.44
N ARG A 101 9.60 9.73 -5.11
CA ARG A 101 9.41 10.37 -3.81
C ARG A 101 7.96 10.60 -3.39
N SER A 102 6.99 10.28 -4.25
CA SER A 102 5.55 10.29 -3.98
C SER A 102 4.95 8.88 -3.80
N ALA A 103 5.82 7.86 -3.70
CA ALA A 103 5.47 6.50 -3.29
C ALA A 103 5.50 6.30 -1.77
N LEU A 104 5.71 7.36 -0.98
CA LEU A 104 5.55 7.28 0.46
C LEU A 104 4.09 6.92 0.78
N PRO A 105 3.84 5.91 1.62
CA PRO A 105 2.51 5.64 2.16
C PRO A 105 1.93 6.93 2.74
N ASP A 106 0.62 7.12 2.65
CA ASP A 106 0.02 8.24 3.36
C ASP A 106 0.24 8.11 4.88
N ALA A 107 0.19 9.24 5.57
CA ALA A 107 0.41 9.30 7.00
C ALA A 107 -0.55 8.42 7.81
N GLN A 108 -1.76 8.17 7.29
CA GLN A 108 -2.72 7.33 7.97
C GLN A 108 -2.32 5.86 7.87
N ARG A 109 -1.87 5.39 6.70
CA ARG A 109 -1.37 4.03 6.48
C ARG A 109 -0.18 3.72 7.38
N VAL A 110 0.76 4.67 7.55
CA VAL A 110 1.88 4.51 8.51
C VAL A 110 1.35 4.36 9.93
N LYS A 111 0.45 5.26 10.35
CA LYS A 111 -0.18 5.19 11.68
C LYS A 111 -0.97 3.89 11.88
N ASP A 112 -1.63 3.36 10.87
CA ASP A 112 -2.39 2.12 11.02
C ASP A 112 -1.49 0.91 11.31
N HIS A 113 -0.24 0.92 10.81
CA HIS A 113 0.73 -0.17 10.97
C HIS A 113 1.67 0.01 12.16
N LEU A 114 1.85 1.24 12.65
CA LEU A 114 2.73 1.55 13.77
C LEU A 114 2.00 2.47 14.76
N ASP A 115 1.80 1.98 15.99
CA ASP A 115 1.31 2.81 17.10
C ASP A 115 2.48 3.31 17.98
N LEU A 116 2.18 4.22 18.91
CA LEU A 116 3.20 4.80 19.79
C LEU A 116 3.84 3.77 20.73
N LEU A 117 3.11 2.72 21.11
CA LEU A 117 3.64 1.69 22.01
C LEU A 117 4.65 0.80 21.29
N ALA A 118 4.33 0.37 20.08
CA ALA A 118 5.23 -0.36 19.19
C ALA A 118 6.44 0.51 18.82
N TYR A 119 6.22 1.78 18.49
CA TYR A 119 7.29 2.74 18.20
C TYR A 119 8.30 2.84 19.35
N TYR A 120 7.85 3.04 20.60
CA TYR A 120 8.79 3.08 21.74
C TYR A 120 9.51 1.75 21.98
N ARG A 121 8.85 0.61 21.75
CA ARG A 121 9.51 -0.71 21.83
C ARG A 121 10.61 -0.87 20.80
N LEU A 122 10.44 -0.37 19.57
CA LEU A 122 11.50 -0.35 18.55
C LEU A 122 12.71 0.48 19.02
N LEU A 123 12.47 1.54 19.77
CA LEU A 123 13.52 2.35 20.40
C LEU A 123 14.15 1.70 21.64
N GLY A 124 13.73 0.49 22.02
CA GLY A 124 14.21 -0.19 23.23
C GLY A 124 13.63 0.37 24.54
N ILE A 125 12.61 1.23 24.47
CA ILE A 125 11.92 1.80 25.63
C ILE A 125 10.62 1.05 25.84
N VAL A 126 10.42 0.47 27.02
CA VAL A 126 9.20 -0.29 27.35
C VAL A 126 8.19 0.66 28.01
N PRO A 127 7.03 0.94 27.39
CA PRO A 127 6.00 1.76 28.04
C PRO A 127 5.40 1.06 29.25
N GLU A 128 5.28 1.79 30.35
CA GLU A 128 4.67 1.31 31.59
C GLU A 128 3.21 1.73 31.68
N ARG A 129 2.37 0.91 32.32
CA ARG A 129 0.94 1.20 32.45
C ARG A 129 0.67 2.12 33.64
N ALA A 130 -0.05 3.22 33.41
CA ALA A 130 -0.47 4.18 34.43
C ALA A 130 -1.97 4.49 34.29
N GLY A 131 -2.81 3.68 34.95
CA GLY A 131 -4.27 3.78 34.83
C GLY A 131 -4.75 3.56 33.38
N PRO A 132 -5.52 4.50 32.78
CA PRO A 132 -5.97 4.39 31.39
C PRO A 132 -4.90 4.79 30.37
N HIS A 133 -3.72 5.23 30.82
CA HIS A 133 -2.62 5.71 29.98
C HIS A 133 -1.40 4.81 30.08
N TRP A 134 -0.43 5.07 29.20
CA TRP A 134 0.92 4.54 29.31
C TRP A 134 1.89 5.70 29.55
N ILE A 135 3.02 5.42 30.20
CA ILE A 135 4.06 6.40 30.50
C ILE A 135 5.42 5.91 30.02
N VAL A 136 6.23 6.84 29.55
CA VAL A 136 7.65 6.65 29.20
C VAL A 136 8.45 7.88 29.63
N PRO A 137 9.75 7.74 29.89
CA PRO A 137 10.65 8.89 29.96
C PRO A 137 10.57 9.71 28.67
N CYS A 138 10.44 11.01 28.80
CA CYS A 138 10.47 11.92 27.67
C CYS A 138 11.88 12.01 27.11
N ASP A 139 12.03 11.64 25.83
CA ASP A 139 13.30 11.67 25.09
C ASP A 139 13.34 12.80 24.05
N LEU A 140 12.46 13.81 24.19
CA LEU A 140 12.45 14.97 23.31
C LEU A 140 13.64 15.90 23.59
N PRO A 141 14.30 16.44 22.55
CA PRO A 141 15.37 17.43 22.71
C PRO A 141 14.97 18.69 23.49
N SER A 142 13.69 19.04 23.48
CA SER A 142 13.14 20.19 24.21
C SER A 142 12.86 19.90 25.70
N HIS A 143 13.12 18.69 26.19
CA HIS A 143 12.92 18.35 27.60
C HIS A 143 14.00 18.97 28.48
N PRO A 144 13.64 19.61 29.61
CA PRO A 144 14.61 20.23 30.51
C PRO A 144 15.36 19.18 31.34
N GLY A 145 16.55 18.78 30.87
CA GLY A 145 17.42 17.84 31.58
C GLY A 145 17.05 16.37 31.40
N PRO A 146 17.59 15.46 32.22
CA PRO A 146 17.24 14.04 32.18
C PRO A 146 15.86 13.79 32.81
N ASP A 147 15.01 13.03 32.13
CA ASP A 147 13.68 12.68 32.66
C ASP A 147 13.74 11.49 33.63
N MET A 148 13.97 11.79 34.91
CA MET A 148 14.04 10.78 35.98
C MET A 148 12.66 10.24 36.40
N HIS A 149 11.58 10.93 36.00
CA HIS A 149 10.21 10.59 36.37
C HIS A 149 9.32 10.63 35.12
N PRO A 150 9.00 9.47 34.51
CA PRO A 150 8.31 9.37 33.22
C PRO A 150 7.22 10.42 33.01
N SER A 151 7.54 11.43 32.21
CA SER A 151 6.70 12.62 32.05
C SER A 151 5.86 12.62 30.77
N LEU A 152 6.18 11.74 29.82
CA LEU A 152 5.46 11.57 28.56
C LEU A 152 4.35 10.54 28.70
N ARG A 153 3.11 10.97 28.53
CA ARG A 153 1.92 10.11 28.56
C ARG A 153 1.49 9.75 27.16
N ILE A 154 1.20 8.48 26.95
CA ILE A 154 0.58 7.94 25.73
C ILE A 154 -0.87 7.58 26.08
N THR A 155 -1.80 7.91 25.19
CA THR A 155 -3.22 7.57 25.35
C THR A 155 -3.42 6.06 25.41
N GLY A 156 -4.50 5.59 26.05
CA GLY A 156 -4.73 4.15 26.23
C GLY A 156 -4.81 3.34 24.93
N ASN A 157 -5.23 3.99 23.84
CA ASN A 157 -5.28 3.40 22.49
C ASN A 157 -3.95 3.50 21.71
N GLY A 158 -2.88 4.05 22.30
CA GLY A 158 -1.56 4.16 21.65
C GLY A 158 -1.49 5.14 20.48
N ARG A 159 -2.52 5.99 20.28
CA ARG A 159 -2.61 6.88 19.10
C ARG A 159 -2.21 8.32 19.36
N GLY A 160 -2.21 8.76 20.61
CA GLY A 160 -1.84 10.12 21.00
C GLY A 160 -0.85 10.16 22.15
N TRP A 161 -0.16 11.28 22.29
CA TRP A 161 0.76 11.53 23.38
C TRP A 161 0.75 12.99 23.85
N TYR A 162 1.23 13.20 25.07
CA TYR A 162 1.50 14.52 25.63
C TYR A 162 2.60 14.46 26.69
N CYS A 163 3.53 15.41 26.64
CA CYS A 163 4.58 15.59 27.65
C CYS A 163 4.34 16.89 28.41
N PHE A 164 4.16 16.80 29.74
CA PHE A 164 3.84 17.96 30.57
C PHE A 164 4.97 18.99 30.64
N PRO A 165 6.24 18.62 30.89
CA PRO A 165 7.34 19.58 30.95
C PRO A 165 7.62 20.27 29.60
N CYS A 166 7.50 19.55 28.49
CA CYS A 166 7.73 20.11 27.15
C CYS A 166 6.55 20.92 26.62
N ALA A 167 5.34 20.74 27.18
CA ALA A 167 4.08 21.27 26.66
C ALA A 167 3.81 20.90 25.19
N LEU A 168 4.25 19.71 24.77
CA LEU A 168 4.07 19.18 23.41
C LEU A 168 3.19 17.93 23.44
N GLY A 169 2.47 17.70 22.35
CA GLY A 169 1.67 16.49 22.16
C GLY A 169 1.14 16.38 20.73
N GLY A 170 0.57 15.23 20.42
CA GLY A 170 -0.01 14.93 19.11
C GLY A 170 -0.06 13.43 18.83
N ASP A 171 0.20 13.04 17.59
CA ASP A 171 0.27 11.65 17.13
C ASP A 171 1.71 11.15 16.90
N LEU A 172 1.86 9.92 16.40
CA LEU A 172 3.14 9.30 16.09
C LEU A 172 4.07 10.19 15.23
N LEU A 173 3.52 10.84 14.20
CA LEU A 173 4.31 11.70 13.30
C LEU A 173 4.79 12.94 14.02
N THR A 174 3.91 13.59 14.79
CA THR A 174 4.32 14.76 15.57
C THR A 174 5.38 14.41 16.62
N LEU A 175 5.28 13.23 17.25
CA LEU A 175 6.30 12.76 18.20
C LEU A 175 7.64 12.58 17.49
N HIS A 176 7.64 11.84 16.39
CA HIS A 176 8.86 11.52 15.66
C HIS A 176 9.54 12.79 15.14
N CYS A 177 8.79 13.73 14.54
CA CYS A 177 9.30 15.05 14.15
C CYS A 177 9.88 15.83 15.34
N ALA A 178 9.19 15.86 16.48
CA ALA A 178 9.66 16.58 17.67
C ALA A 178 10.95 15.95 18.24
N ARG A 179 11.09 14.63 18.15
CA ARG A 179 12.22 13.86 18.66
C ARG A 179 13.46 13.97 17.77
N THR A 180 13.29 13.90 16.45
CA THR A 180 14.40 13.87 15.49
C THR A 180 14.72 15.24 14.89
N GLY A 181 13.80 16.21 14.97
CA GLY A 181 13.90 17.49 14.29
C GLY A 181 13.68 17.40 12.77
N LEU A 182 13.29 16.23 12.25
CA LEU A 182 13.09 16.04 10.82
C LEU A 182 11.84 16.78 10.32
N PRO A 183 11.87 17.31 9.09
CA PRO A 183 10.67 17.80 8.44
C PRO A 183 9.69 16.64 8.20
N PHE A 184 8.38 16.94 8.19
CA PHE A 184 7.30 15.96 8.10
C PHE A 184 7.53 14.87 7.04
N ARG A 185 8.02 15.25 5.85
CA ARG A 185 8.23 14.31 4.74
C ARG A 185 9.30 13.27 5.05
N ASP A 186 10.39 13.67 5.70
CA ASP A 186 11.50 12.77 5.98
C ASP A 186 11.17 11.91 7.21
N ALA A 187 10.49 12.49 8.21
CA ALA A 187 9.87 11.75 9.32
C ALA A 187 8.89 10.67 8.85
N LEU A 188 8.04 10.98 7.86
CA LEU A 188 7.11 10.02 7.28
C LEU A 188 7.84 8.87 6.57
N ALA A 189 8.96 9.15 5.91
CA ALA A 189 9.76 8.14 5.25
C ALA A 189 10.43 7.19 6.25
N GLU A 190 11.03 7.71 7.33
CA GLU A 190 11.63 6.89 8.39
C GLU A 190 10.56 6.01 9.06
N LEU A 191 9.43 6.59 9.48
CA LEU A 191 8.35 5.83 10.09
C LEU A 191 7.73 4.80 9.14
N ALA A 192 7.64 5.08 7.84
CA ALA A 192 7.17 4.11 6.85
C ALA A 192 8.13 2.92 6.74
N ALA A 193 9.43 3.15 6.85
CA ALA A 193 10.43 2.09 6.80
C ALA A 193 10.42 1.26 8.09
N GLU A 194 10.31 1.90 9.26
CA GLU A 194 10.13 1.23 10.56
C GLU A 194 8.82 0.42 10.61
N ALA A 195 7.77 0.89 9.95
CA ALA A 195 6.51 0.17 9.80
C ALA A 195 6.57 -0.97 8.74
N GLY A 196 7.71 -1.19 8.08
CA GLY A 196 7.88 -2.19 7.03
C GLY A 196 7.08 -1.92 5.75
N LEU A 197 6.64 -0.68 5.54
CA LEU A 197 5.84 -0.28 4.37
C LEU A 197 6.70 0.08 3.16
N ILE A 198 7.96 0.44 3.41
CA ILE A 198 9.00 0.66 2.38
C ILE A 198 10.31 0.02 2.86
N GLN A 199 11.17 -0.39 1.93
CA GLN A 199 12.50 -0.87 2.28
C GLN A 199 13.43 0.31 2.59
N HIS A 200 14.23 0.22 3.66
CA HIS A 200 15.36 1.13 3.87
C HIS A 200 16.33 0.96 2.71
N GLN A 201 16.39 1.91 1.77
CA GLN A 201 17.57 2.03 0.94
C GLN A 201 18.69 2.55 1.85
N GLU A 202 19.64 1.68 2.19
CA GLU A 202 20.92 2.11 2.70
C GLU A 202 21.43 3.20 1.75
N ARG A 203 21.63 4.41 2.30
CA ARG A 203 22.31 5.46 1.53
C ARG A 203 23.67 4.87 1.21
N PHE A 204 23.89 4.47 -0.03
CA PHE A 204 25.23 4.27 -0.58
C PHE A 204 25.97 5.61 -0.44
N HIS A 205 26.54 5.86 0.73
CA HIS A 205 27.68 6.75 0.88
C HIS A 205 28.81 6.04 0.16
N GLY A 206 28.96 6.38 -1.11
CA GLY A 206 30.23 6.18 -1.77
C GLY A 206 31.25 7.05 -1.05
N ASP A 207 31.96 6.46 -0.10
CA ASP A 207 33.35 6.83 0.13
C ASP A 207 34.04 6.70 -1.23
N ARG A 208 34.26 7.86 -1.85
CA ARG A 208 35.34 8.02 -2.81
C ARG A 208 36.46 8.65 -2.01
N ASP A 209 37.50 7.83 -1.81
CA ASP A 209 38.91 8.16 -1.59
C ASP A 209 39.27 9.50 -0.93
#